data_AF-A0A4Z1K8M8-F1
#
_entry.id   AF-A0A4Z1K8M8-F1
#
_cell.length_a   1.000
_cell.length_b   1.000
_cell.length_c   1.000
_cell.angle_alpha   90.00
_cell.angle_beta   90.00
_cell.angle_gamma   90.00
#
_symmetry.space_group_name_H-M   'P 1'
#
loop_
_entity.id
_entity.type
_entity.pdbx_description
1 polymer ?
#
loop_
_entity_poly.entity_id
_entity_poly.type
_entity_poly.pdbx_seq_one_letter_code
_entity_poly.pdbx_strand_id
1 'polypeptide(L)'
;MGALAKVKTNPSSYVFKGGDACHHGSEFRPSPYHPLPEFLTPAPSSSCGTNSPGSLFGPLLRGNGRNRPFYAIARRDDGTAIVYDVDEAETKIEKVMEMDASDEVLLVMAHDETLKDVVSFFPHYTNSFRESGRAEKGRWFFLRDFMGAVKD
;
A
#
# COMPACT_ATOMS: atom_id res chain seq x y z
N MET A 1 13.73 8.53 3.81
CA MET A 1 14.25 9.16 2.57
C MET A 1 13.75 8.33 1.40
N GLY A 2 13.16 8.93 0.37
CA GLY A 2 12.60 8.22 -0.78
C GLY A 2 13.12 8.78 -2.11
N ALA A 3 12.96 8.02 -3.19
CA ALA A 3 13.41 8.41 -4.52
C ALA A 3 12.38 8.07 -5.60
N LEU A 4 12.15 8.99 -6.53
CA LEU A 4 11.29 8.80 -7.69
C LEU A 4 12.15 8.59 -8.94
N ALA A 5 11.97 7.46 -9.61
CA ALA A 5 12.68 7.14 -10.84
C ALA A 5 11.70 7.04 -12.01
N LYS A 6 11.95 7.79 -13.08
CA LYS A 6 11.24 7.59 -14.35
C LYS A 6 11.70 6.30 -15.01
N VAL A 7 10.78 5.40 -15.33
CA VAL A 7 11.09 4.08 -15.91
C VAL A 7 10.60 3.91 -17.35
N LYS A 8 9.67 4.77 -17.80
CA LYS A 8 9.22 4.86 -19.19
C LYS A 8 8.86 6.29 -19.56
N THR A 9 8.93 6.62 -20.85
CA THR A 9 8.66 7.99 -21.36
C THR A 9 7.32 8.13 -22.08
N ASN A 10 6.88 7.10 -22.82
CA ASN A 10 5.64 7.15 -23.58
C ASN A 10 4.84 5.82 -23.49
N PRO A 11 3.74 5.77 -22.72
CA PRO A 11 3.36 6.79 -21.74
C PRO A 11 4.40 6.89 -20.62
N SER A 12 4.46 8.03 -19.92
CA SER A 12 5.38 8.17 -18.79
C SER A 12 4.95 7.28 -17.63
N SER A 13 5.93 6.70 -16.94
CA SER A 13 5.70 5.94 -15.71
C SER A 13 6.92 6.02 -14.79
N TYR A 14 6.67 5.88 -13.50
CA TYR A 14 7.63 6.10 -12.44
C TYR A 14 7.57 4.99 -11.40
N VAL A 15 8.69 4.75 -10.74
CA VAL A 15 8.77 3.91 -9.54
C VAL A 15 9.20 4.80 -8.39
N PHE A 16 8.36 4.92 -7.37
CA PHE A 16 8.71 5.58 -6.13
C PHE A 16 9.18 4.53 -5.12
N LYS A 17 10.45 4.62 -4.73
CA LYS A 17 11.03 3.80 -3.66
C LYS A 17 10.95 4.58 -2.36
N GLY A 18 10.05 4.19 -1.47
CA GLY A 18 9.73 4.95 -0.25
C GLY A 18 10.75 4.81 0.88
N GLY A 19 11.60 3.77 0.85
CA GLY A 19 12.42 3.41 2.01
C GLY A 19 11.52 3.16 3.22
N ASP A 20 11.85 3.80 4.34
CA ASP A 20 11.10 3.72 5.61
C ASP A 20 10.07 4.87 5.74
N ALA A 21 9.56 5.40 4.63
CA ALA A 21 8.45 6.36 4.68
C ALA A 21 7.17 5.73 5.24
N CYS A 22 6.97 4.44 4.95
CA CYS A 22 5.93 3.58 5.53
C CYS A 22 6.47 2.16 5.70
N HIS A 23 6.01 1.43 6.71
CA HIS A 23 6.43 0.04 6.95
C HIS A 23 5.44 -0.98 6.39
N HIS A 24 4.18 -0.59 6.23
CA HIS A 24 3.14 -1.49 5.75
C HIS A 24 2.11 -0.74 4.88
N GLY A 25 1.50 -1.44 3.92
CA GLY A 25 0.47 -0.87 3.04
C GLY A 25 -0.73 -0.27 3.78
N SER A 26 -1.01 -0.80 4.99
CA SER A 26 -2.08 -0.32 5.88
C SER A 26 -1.84 1.06 6.49
N GLU A 27 -0.61 1.60 6.43
CA GLU A 27 -0.29 2.93 6.95
C GLU A 27 -0.77 4.04 6.00
N PHE A 28 -0.88 3.75 4.69
CA PHE A 28 -1.27 4.74 3.69
C PHE A 28 -2.44 4.28 2.80
N ARG A 29 -2.95 3.06 2.98
CA ARG A 29 -4.16 2.57 2.31
C ARG A 29 -5.13 1.97 3.32
N PRO A 30 -6.46 2.18 3.16
CA PRO A 30 -7.10 3.03 2.17
C PRO A 30 -6.79 4.51 2.30
N SER A 31 -7.11 5.28 1.28
CA SER A 31 -6.97 6.74 1.28
C SER A 31 -8.16 7.39 0.56
N PRO A 32 -8.30 8.73 0.59
CA PRO A 32 -9.31 9.42 -0.22
C PRO A 32 -9.16 9.18 -1.73
N TYR A 33 -7.94 8.88 -2.19
CA TYR A 33 -7.64 8.58 -3.59
C TYR A 33 -7.90 7.12 -3.96
N HIS A 34 -7.66 6.20 -3.01
CA HIS A 34 -7.93 4.77 -3.15
C HIS A 34 -8.74 4.26 -1.95
N PRO A 35 -10.07 4.47 -1.95
CA PRO A 35 -10.93 3.86 -0.95
C PRO A 35 -10.86 2.33 -1.03
N LEU A 36 -11.15 1.65 0.08
CA LEU A 36 -11.30 0.20 0.08
C LEU A 36 -12.36 -0.19 -0.96
N PRO A 37 -12.05 -1.05 -1.93
CA PRO A 37 -12.98 -1.40 -2.99
C PRO A 37 -14.07 -2.35 -2.46
N GLU A 38 -15.22 -2.39 -3.13
CA GLU A 38 -16.28 -3.36 -2.79
C GLU A 38 -15.83 -4.80 -3.02
N PHE A 39 -15.03 -5.01 -4.06
CA PHE A 39 -14.41 -6.29 -4.41
C PHE A 39 -12.93 -6.11 -4.69
N LEU A 40 -12.13 -7.00 -4.12
CA LEU A 40 -10.69 -7.08 -4.31
C LEU A 40 -10.41 -8.10 -5.40
N THR A 41 -9.93 -7.59 -6.54
CA THR A 41 -9.57 -8.38 -7.72
C THR A 41 -8.17 -7.95 -8.17
N PRO A 42 -7.16 -8.83 -8.12
CA PRO A 42 -7.18 -10.17 -7.54
C PRO A 42 -7.43 -10.16 -6.03
N ALA A 43 -7.93 -11.28 -5.50
CA ALA A 43 -8.05 -11.45 -4.07
C ALA A 43 -6.67 -11.36 -3.38
N PRO A 44 -6.57 -10.80 -2.16
CA PRO A 44 -5.27 -10.60 -1.49
C PRO A 44 -4.52 -11.90 -1.17
N SER A 45 -5.28 -12.98 -0.95
CA SER A 45 -4.77 -14.31 -0.61
C SER A 45 -5.36 -15.34 -1.56
N SER A 46 -4.54 -16.32 -1.97
CA SER A 46 -4.97 -17.47 -2.78
C SER A 46 -6.09 -18.29 -2.12
N SER A 47 -6.21 -18.21 -0.78
CA SER A 47 -7.29 -18.87 -0.04
C SER A 47 -8.69 -18.26 -0.27
N CYS A 48 -8.77 -17.06 -0.85
CA CYS A 48 -10.03 -16.36 -1.12
C CYS A 48 -10.59 -16.61 -2.53
N GLY A 49 -9.97 -17.49 -3.32
CA GLY A 49 -10.29 -17.65 -4.74
C GLY A 49 -9.86 -16.43 -5.57
N THR A 50 -10.58 -16.14 -6.66
CA THR A 50 -10.20 -15.06 -7.61
C THR A 50 -10.48 -13.67 -7.06
N ASN A 51 -11.61 -13.49 -6.36
CA ASN A 51 -12.09 -12.21 -5.85
C ASN A 51 -12.46 -12.32 -4.38
N SER A 52 -12.24 -11.27 -3.59
CA SER A 52 -12.66 -11.20 -2.18
C SER A 52 -13.54 -9.97 -1.93
N PRO A 53 -14.67 -10.08 -1.21
CA PRO A 53 -15.41 -8.90 -0.78
C PRO A 53 -14.52 -8.01 0.08
N GLY A 54 -14.48 -6.71 -0.22
CA GLY A 54 -13.74 -5.74 0.60
C GLY A 54 -14.41 -5.51 1.96
N SER A 55 -15.72 -5.76 2.08
CA SER A 55 -16.44 -5.74 3.36
C SER A 55 -15.88 -6.69 4.41
N LEU A 56 -15.16 -7.75 3.98
CA LEU A 56 -14.44 -8.65 4.88
C LEU A 56 -13.47 -7.92 5.81
N PHE A 57 -12.83 -6.86 5.32
CA PHE A 57 -11.88 -6.06 6.09
C PHE A 57 -12.53 -4.85 6.78
N GLY A 58 -13.85 -4.66 6.61
CA GLY A 58 -14.61 -3.56 7.19
C GLY A 58 -14.45 -3.42 8.71
N PRO A 59 -14.54 -4.52 9.51
CA PRO A 59 -14.36 -4.47 10.96
C PRO A 59 -12.98 -3.97 11.42
N LEU A 60 -11.96 -4.01 10.54
CA LEU A 60 -10.61 -3.53 10.85
C LEU A 60 -10.42 -2.04 10.54
N LEU A 61 -11.36 -1.39 9.85
CA LEU A 61 -11.23 0.01 9.46
C LEU A 61 -11.39 0.95 10.67
N ARG A 62 -10.45 1.89 10.79
CA ARG A 62 -10.50 2.93 11.81
C ARG A 62 -11.70 3.85 11.58
N GLY A 63 -12.54 4.00 12.60
CA GLY A 63 -13.73 4.84 12.55
C GLY A 63 -14.73 4.44 11.46
N ASN A 64 -14.71 3.17 11.02
CA ASN A 64 -15.56 2.64 9.96
C ASN A 64 -15.43 3.37 8.59
N GLY A 65 -14.31 4.09 8.39
CA GLY A 65 -14.07 4.88 7.18
C GLY A 65 -13.34 4.08 6.10
N ARG A 66 -13.93 3.93 4.91
CA ARG A 66 -13.33 3.21 3.77
C ARG A 66 -12.24 4.00 3.05
N ASN A 67 -12.02 5.25 3.42
CA ASN A 67 -11.11 6.19 2.76
C ASN A 67 -9.99 6.67 3.70
N ARG A 68 -9.74 5.93 4.78
CA ARG A 68 -8.68 6.21 5.75
C ARG A 68 -7.83 4.97 5.96
N PRO A 69 -6.52 5.12 6.24
CA PRO A 69 -5.67 3.97 6.45
C PRO A 69 -6.11 3.12 7.65
N PHE A 70 -5.83 1.81 7.58
CA PHE A 70 -6.11 0.90 8.69
C PHE A 70 -5.25 1.23 9.91
N TYR A 71 -4.00 1.66 9.71
CA TYR A 71 -3.10 2.03 10.78
C TYR A 71 -2.98 3.56 10.94
N ALA A 72 -2.59 3.98 12.12
CA ALA A 72 -2.07 5.29 12.41
C ALA A 72 -0.75 5.11 13.15
N ILE A 73 0.08 6.14 13.15
CA ILE A 73 1.26 6.12 14.00
C ILE A 73 0.80 6.11 15.46
N ALA A 74 1.28 5.11 16.21
CA ALA A 74 0.91 4.95 17.61
C ALA A 74 1.43 6.14 18.44
N ARG A 75 0.52 6.75 19.20
CA ARG A 75 0.84 7.71 20.26
C ARG A 75 0.63 7.01 21.60
N ARG A 76 1.64 7.03 22.46
CA ARG A 76 1.56 6.41 23.79
C ARG A 76 1.26 7.49 24.82
N ASP A 77 0.44 7.14 25.81
CA ASP A 77 -0.03 8.08 26.84
C ASP A 77 1.11 8.60 27.72
N ASP A 78 2.22 7.84 27.81
CA ASP A 78 3.42 8.21 28.55
C ASP A 78 4.35 9.18 27.79
N GLY A 79 3.95 9.63 26.60
CA GLY A 79 4.72 10.53 25.75
C GLY A 79 5.88 9.85 25.02
N THR A 80 6.06 8.54 25.16
CA THR A 80 7.08 7.80 24.40
C THR A 80 6.56 7.46 23.00
N ALA A 81 7.47 7.45 22.02
CA ALA A 81 7.14 7.10 20.65
C ALA A 81 8.13 6.04 20.14
N ILE A 82 7.62 5.09 19.36
CA ILE A 82 8.45 4.12 18.63
C ILE A 82 9.08 4.81 17.41
N VAL A 83 8.42 5.84 16.90
CA VAL A 83 8.95 6.73 15.85
C VAL A 83 9.65 7.93 16.47
N TYR A 84 10.61 8.48 15.75
CA TYR A 84 11.36 9.66 16.19
C TYR A 84 10.47 10.92 16.32
N ASP A 85 9.61 11.15 15.33
CA ASP A 85 8.66 12.26 15.30
C ASP A 85 7.35 11.76 14.68
N VAL A 86 6.28 11.78 15.49
CA VAL A 86 4.96 11.28 15.07
C VAL A 86 4.31 12.19 14.04
N ASP A 87 4.42 13.51 14.22
CA ASP A 87 3.74 14.47 13.37
C ASP A 87 4.42 14.53 11.99
N GLU A 88 5.75 14.45 11.97
CA GLU A 88 6.51 14.34 10.73
C GLU A 88 6.23 13.01 10.00
N ALA A 89 6.07 11.91 10.74
CA ALA A 89 5.74 10.61 10.15
C ALA A 89 4.34 10.60 9.52
N GLU A 90 3.31 11.12 10.20
CA GLU A 90 1.97 11.27 9.65
C GLU A 90 1.97 12.17 8.40
N THR A 91 2.69 13.30 8.44
CA THR A 91 2.86 14.19 7.28
C THR A 91 3.53 13.49 6.09
N LYS A 92 4.50 12.59 6.36
CA LYS A 92 5.16 11.80 5.31
C LYS A 92 4.20 10.77 4.72
N ILE A 93 3.38 10.11 5.54
CA ILE A 93 2.35 9.16 5.10
C ILE A 93 1.34 9.86 4.19
N GLU A 94 0.91 11.09 4.51
CA GLU A 94 0.03 11.88 3.63
C GLU A 94 0.63 12.11 2.24
N LYS A 95 1.91 12.47 2.16
CA LYS A 95 2.61 12.60 0.88
C LYS A 95 2.74 11.27 0.13
N VAL A 96 2.89 10.15 0.85
CA VAL A 96 2.85 8.82 0.23
C VAL A 96 1.47 8.53 -0.35
N MET A 97 0.39 8.90 0.33
CA MET A 97 -0.98 8.77 -0.19
C MET A 97 -1.19 9.58 -1.48
N GLU A 98 -0.67 10.81 -1.54
CA GLU A 98 -0.71 11.64 -2.75
C GLU A 98 0.08 11.01 -3.91
N MET A 99 1.24 10.42 -3.63
CA MET A 99 2.02 9.71 -4.64
C MET A 99 1.30 8.43 -5.13
N ASP A 100 0.64 7.71 -4.22
CA ASP A 100 -0.15 6.52 -4.53
C ASP A 100 -1.39 6.80 -5.40
N ALA A 101 -1.89 8.04 -5.34
CA ALA A 101 -3.05 8.46 -6.09
C ALA A 101 -2.86 8.33 -7.61
N SER A 102 -1.62 8.42 -8.11
CA SER A 102 -1.31 8.38 -9.53
C SER A 102 -1.04 6.96 -10.04
N ASP A 103 -1.82 6.50 -11.02
CA ASP A 103 -1.59 5.23 -11.72
C ASP A 103 -0.32 5.23 -12.59
N GLU A 104 0.36 6.37 -12.72
CA GLU A 104 1.68 6.46 -13.35
C GLU A 104 2.81 6.04 -12.41
N VAL A 105 2.55 5.90 -11.11
CA VAL A 105 3.56 5.63 -10.09
C VAL A 105 3.34 4.25 -9.47
N LEU A 106 4.37 3.40 -9.52
CA LEU A 106 4.44 2.21 -8.69
C LEU A 106 5.14 2.56 -7.36
N LEU A 107 4.43 2.42 -6.25
CA LEU A 107 5.00 2.54 -4.91
C LEU A 107 5.70 1.25 -4.50
N VAL A 108 6.95 1.38 -4.03
CA VAL A 108 7.76 0.29 -3.50
C VAL A 108 8.24 0.66 -2.10
N MET A 109 7.65 0.03 -1.09
CA MET A 109 8.03 0.19 0.32
C MET A 109 9.04 -0.89 0.72
N ALA A 110 10.03 -0.52 1.54
CA ALA A 110 11.16 -1.41 1.84
C ALA A 110 10.74 -2.70 2.55
N HIS A 111 9.70 -2.60 3.39
CA HIS A 111 9.21 -3.69 4.24
C HIS A 111 7.94 -4.37 3.72
N ASP A 112 7.46 -4.01 2.51
CA ASP A 112 6.29 -4.65 1.92
C ASP A 112 6.69 -5.93 1.18
N GLU A 113 6.60 -7.06 1.90
CA GLU A 113 6.88 -8.38 1.34
C GLU A 113 5.93 -8.74 0.17
N THR A 114 4.72 -8.20 0.15
CA THR A 114 3.72 -8.53 -0.88
C THR A 114 4.10 -8.03 -2.26
N LEU A 115 5.04 -7.08 -2.34
CA LEU A 115 5.60 -6.59 -3.60
C LEU A 115 6.49 -7.61 -4.31
N LYS A 116 6.92 -8.70 -3.66
CA LYS A 116 7.68 -9.78 -4.33
C LYS A 116 6.93 -10.36 -5.54
N ASP A 117 5.59 -10.36 -5.49
CA ASP A 117 4.72 -10.82 -6.58
C ASP A 117 4.43 -9.72 -7.64
N VAL A 118 4.92 -8.49 -7.40
CA VAL A 118 4.59 -7.28 -8.17
C VAL A 118 5.81 -6.75 -8.93
N VAL A 119 7.00 -6.79 -8.32
CA VAL A 119 8.21 -6.24 -8.91
C VAL A 119 9.04 -7.34 -9.59
N SER A 120 9.79 -6.96 -10.62
CA SER A 120 10.85 -7.81 -11.17
C SER A 120 12.12 -7.61 -10.34
N PHE A 121 12.82 -8.71 -10.03
CA PHE A 121 14.12 -8.66 -9.36
C PHE A 121 15.26 -8.59 -10.37
N PHE A 122 16.39 -8.03 -9.93
CA PHE A 122 17.63 -8.02 -10.71
C PHE A 122 17.98 -9.44 -11.21
N PRO A 123 18.38 -9.60 -12.48
CA PRO A 123 18.76 -8.57 -13.46
C PRO A 123 17.59 -8.01 -14.29
N HIS A 124 16.35 -8.35 -13.98
CA HIS A 124 15.18 -7.91 -14.75
C HIS A 124 14.69 -6.52 -14.32
N TYR A 125 14.03 -5.84 -15.26
CA TYR A 125 13.46 -4.51 -15.05
C TYR A 125 11.98 -4.58 -14.66
N THR A 126 11.55 -3.59 -13.88
CA THR A 126 10.13 -3.39 -13.47
C THR A 126 9.45 -2.31 -14.32
N ASN A 127 10.07 -1.88 -15.43
CA ASN A 127 9.59 -0.73 -16.23
C ASN A 127 8.20 -0.95 -16.87
N SER A 128 7.80 -2.21 -17.05
CA SER A 128 6.51 -2.60 -17.66
C SER A 128 5.40 -2.93 -16.65
N PHE A 129 5.52 -2.46 -15.40
CA PHE A 129 4.55 -2.73 -14.34
C PHE A 129 3.13 -2.29 -14.72
N ARG A 130 3.02 -1.20 -15.49
CA ARG A 130 1.74 -0.60 -15.87
C ARG A 130 1.05 -1.44 -16.94
N GLU A 131 1.76 -1.82 -18.00
CA GLU A 131 1.22 -2.66 -19.08
C GLU A 131 0.88 -4.08 -18.62
N SER A 132 1.57 -4.57 -17.59
CA SER A 132 1.30 -5.90 -17.01
C SER A 132 0.19 -5.90 -15.94
N GLY A 133 -0.35 -4.72 -15.59
CA GLY A 133 -1.35 -4.55 -14.53
C GLY A 133 -0.83 -4.91 -13.14
N ARG A 134 0.50 -4.98 -12.95
CA ARG A 134 1.10 -5.45 -11.70
C ARG A 134 0.88 -4.47 -10.55
N ALA A 135 0.95 -3.16 -10.79
CA ALA A 135 0.67 -2.16 -9.76
C ALA A 135 -0.75 -2.27 -9.21
N GLU A 136 -1.74 -2.39 -10.11
CA GLU A 136 -3.13 -2.58 -9.74
C GLU A 136 -3.33 -3.88 -8.95
N LYS A 137 -2.77 -4.99 -9.45
CA LYS A 137 -2.81 -6.30 -8.78
C LYS A 137 -2.23 -6.26 -7.37
N GLY A 138 -1.09 -5.59 -7.22
CA GLY A 138 -0.35 -5.49 -5.97
C GLY A 138 -0.95 -4.55 -4.93
N ARG A 139 -1.80 -3.59 -5.33
CA ARG A 139 -2.22 -2.46 -4.49
C ARG A 139 -2.81 -2.89 -3.14
N TRP A 140 -3.51 -4.01 -3.13
CA TRP A 140 -4.22 -4.53 -1.95
C TRP A 140 -3.68 -5.85 -1.41
N PHE A 141 -2.51 -6.32 -1.88
CA PHE A 141 -1.97 -7.61 -1.44
C PHE A 141 -1.58 -7.64 0.04
N PHE A 142 -1.19 -6.50 0.63
CA PHE A 142 -0.95 -6.37 2.07
C PHE A 142 -2.13 -6.81 2.94
N LEU A 143 -3.37 -6.80 2.41
CA LEU A 143 -4.54 -7.31 3.14
C LEU A 143 -4.45 -8.82 3.44
N ARG A 144 -3.53 -9.56 2.79
CA ARG A 144 -3.29 -10.97 3.10
C ARG A 144 -2.84 -11.17 4.55
N ASP A 145 -2.17 -10.18 5.13
CA ASP A 145 -1.66 -10.23 6.50
C ASP A 145 -2.81 -10.13 7.53
N PHE A 146 -3.95 -9.59 7.12
CA PHE A 146 -5.16 -9.52 7.94
C PHE A 146 -6.03 -10.76 7.85
N MET A 147 -5.71 -11.74 6.99
CA MET A 147 -6.56 -12.91 6.79
C MET A 147 -6.77 -13.73 8.07
N GLY A 148 -5.81 -13.72 9.00
CA GLY A 148 -5.97 -14.38 10.30
C GLY A 148 -6.95 -13.66 11.25
N ALA A 149 -7.24 -12.39 11.00
CA ALA A 149 -8.14 -11.57 11.82
C ALA A 149 -9.58 -11.50 11.26
N VAL A 150 -9.78 -11.92 10.02
CA VAL A 150 -11.08 -11.85 9.32
C VAL A 150 -11.65 -13.23 8.95
N LYS A 151 -10.88 -14.31 9.17
CA LYS A 151 -11.37 -15.68 9.07
C LYS A 151 -11.94 -16.09 10.41
N ASP A 152 -13.19 -16.54 10.40
CA ASP A 152 -13.79 -17.30 11.50
C ASP A 152 -13.11 -18.68 11.65
#